data_AF-A0A960LVM1-F1
#
_entry.id   AF-A0A960LVM1-F1
#
_cell.length_a   1.000
_cell.length_b   1.000
_cell.length_c   1.000
_cell.angle_alpha   90.00
_cell.angle_beta   90.00
_cell.angle_gamma   90.00
#
_symmetry.space_group_name_H-M   'P 1'
#
loop_
_entity.id
_entity.type
_entity.pdbx_description
1 polymer ?
#
loop_
_entity_poly.entity_id
_entity_poly.type
_entity_poly.pdbx_seq_one_letter_code
_entity_poly.pdbx_strand_id
1 'polypeptide(L)'
;MSEPTIICPSCKTEIRLTESLAAPLLATVREDYEARLARKDEAVAEREAQLRKREQAVAEARQGIEDQVEVRIQDERKKIAQAEARKARLALAGDLDEKIRELTELQEVLKERDRKLAEAQQAQADLIRKQRELDDARRELELTVEKKVQAGLEATREQTRVETEDRMRQAVAQREQTIQSMQRQIEDLKRKA
;
A
#
# COMPACT_ATOMS: atom_id res chain seq x y z
N MET A 1 -8.97 -87.90 -71.15
CA MET A 1 -10.20 -88.71 -71.25
C MET A 1 -10.82 -88.40 -72.60
N SER A 2 -11.11 -89.43 -73.39
CA SER A 2 -11.60 -89.31 -74.76
C SER A 2 -13.03 -88.78 -74.79
N GLU A 3 -13.23 -87.67 -75.50
CA GLU A 3 -14.53 -87.01 -75.68
C GLU A 3 -15.40 -87.81 -76.66
N PRO A 4 -16.70 -88.04 -76.38
CA PRO A 4 -17.58 -88.77 -77.29
C PRO A 4 -17.96 -87.89 -78.50
N THR A 5 -17.53 -88.31 -79.69
CA THR A 5 -17.86 -87.70 -80.99
C THR A 5 -18.82 -88.60 -81.76
N ILE A 6 -19.92 -88.04 -82.28
CA ILE A 6 -20.83 -88.74 -83.19
C ILE A 6 -20.67 -88.16 -84.60
N ILE A 7 -20.58 -89.03 -85.60
CA ILE A 7 -20.48 -88.65 -87.02
C ILE A 7 -21.89 -88.67 -87.61
N CYS A 8 -22.32 -87.56 -88.22
CA CYS A 8 -23.64 -87.49 -88.86
C CYS A 8 -23.68 -88.39 -90.11
N PRO A 9 -24.59 -89.39 -90.21
CA PRO A 9 -24.64 -90.30 -91.34
C PRO A 9 -25.11 -89.65 -92.66
N SER A 10 -25.65 -88.43 -92.62
CA SER A 10 -26.19 -87.74 -93.81
C SER A 10 -25.21 -86.75 -94.47
N CYS A 11 -24.24 -86.20 -93.73
CA CYS A 11 -23.26 -85.22 -94.23
C CYS A 11 -21.82 -85.44 -93.76
N LYS A 12 -21.56 -86.51 -92.99
CA LYS A 12 -20.25 -86.95 -92.47
C LYS A 12 -19.50 -85.94 -91.58
N THR A 13 -20.17 -84.90 -91.08
CA THR A 13 -19.58 -83.96 -90.13
C THR A 13 -19.41 -84.59 -88.74
N GLU A 14 -18.25 -84.34 -88.11
CA GLU A 14 -17.95 -84.75 -86.74
C GLU A 14 -18.61 -83.79 -85.73
N ILE A 15 -19.49 -84.30 -84.87
CA ILE A 15 -20.19 -83.51 -83.85
C ILE A 15 -19.66 -83.91 -82.46
N ARG A 16 -19.05 -82.95 -81.76
CA ARG A 16 -18.62 -83.12 -80.36
C ARG A 16 -19.83 -82.94 -79.43
N LEU A 17 -20.26 -84.03 -78.78
CA LEU A 17 -21.50 -84.06 -77.98
C LEU A 17 -21.51 -83.09 -76.79
N THR A 18 -20.34 -82.70 -76.28
CA THR A 18 -20.21 -81.83 -75.09
C THR A 18 -20.52 -80.37 -75.40
N GLU A 19 -20.22 -79.89 -76.60
CA GLU A 19 -20.40 -78.47 -76.95
C GLU A 19 -21.84 -78.19 -77.41
N SER A 20 -22.48 -79.12 -78.12
CA SER A 20 -23.85 -78.90 -78.63
C SER A 20 -24.95 -79.13 -77.59
N LEU A 21 -24.74 -79.98 -76.58
CA LEU A 21 -25.77 -80.28 -75.56
C LEU A 21 -25.63 -79.42 -74.29
N ALA A 22 -24.42 -78.99 -73.92
CA ALA A 22 -24.20 -78.18 -72.71
C ALA A 22 -24.33 -76.66 -72.96
N ALA A 23 -24.19 -76.19 -74.20
CA ALA A 23 -24.25 -74.75 -74.52
C ALA A 23 -25.56 -74.05 -74.10
N PRO A 24 -26.76 -74.63 -74.30
CA PRO A 24 -28.01 -74.01 -73.82
C PRO A 24 -28.08 -73.90 -72.30
N LEU A 25 -27.62 -74.93 -71.57
CA LEU A 25 -27.58 -74.92 -70.11
C LEU A 25 -26.56 -73.91 -69.57
N LEU A 26 -25.37 -73.83 -70.18
CA LEU A 26 -24.37 -72.83 -69.82
C LEU A 26 -24.82 -71.39 -70.12
N ALA A 27 -25.61 -71.18 -71.18
CA ALA A 27 -26.20 -69.87 -71.49
C ALA A 27 -27.20 -69.45 -70.40
N THR A 28 -28.15 -70.32 -70.02
CA THR A 28 -29.11 -70.02 -68.95
C THR A 28 -28.43 -69.74 -67.61
N VAL A 29 -27.39 -70.51 -67.27
CA VAL A 29 -26.61 -70.30 -66.05
C VAL A 29 -25.86 -68.96 -66.09
N ARG A 30 -25.30 -68.57 -67.23
CA ARG A 30 -24.66 -67.25 -67.39
C ARG A 30 -25.65 -66.12 -67.20
N GLU A 31 -26.82 -66.19 -67.82
CA GLU A 31 -27.88 -65.18 -67.67
C GLU A 31 -28.34 -65.05 -66.20
N ASP A 32 -28.53 -66.18 -65.50
CA ASP A 32 -28.89 -66.18 -64.08
C ASP A 32 -27.79 -65.55 -63.20
N TYR A 33 -26.52 -65.82 -63.50
CA TYR A 33 -25.39 -65.21 -62.79
C TYR A 33 -25.26 -63.72 -63.07
N GLU A 34 -25.41 -63.30 -64.33
CA GLU A 34 -25.41 -61.88 -64.73
C GLU A 34 -26.56 -61.13 -64.04
N ALA A 35 -27.77 -61.69 -64.03
CA ALA A 35 -28.91 -61.12 -63.32
C ALA A 35 -28.67 -61.04 -61.79
N ARG A 36 -28.04 -62.06 -61.20
CA ARG A 36 -27.71 -62.08 -59.77
C ARG A 36 -26.60 -61.08 -59.41
N LEU A 37 -25.62 -60.88 -60.29
CA LEU A 37 -24.59 -59.86 -60.13
C LEU A 37 -25.20 -58.46 -60.25
N ALA A 38 -26.00 -58.20 -61.27
CA ALA A 38 -26.71 -56.92 -61.44
C ALA A 38 -27.55 -56.56 -60.20
N ARG A 39 -28.34 -57.50 -59.66
CA ARG A 39 -29.10 -57.27 -58.42
C ARG A 39 -28.22 -56.99 -57.20
N LYS A 40 -27.05 -57.63 -57.11
CA LYS A 40 -26.09 -57.37 -56.01
C LYS A 40 -25.44 -56.01 -56.18
N ASP A 41 -25.06 -55.63 -57.39
CA ASP A 41 -24.46 -54.34 -57.69
C ASP A 41 -25.44 -53.20 -57.40
N GLU A 42 -26.73 -53.38 -57.74
CA GLU A 42 -27.81 -52.46 -57.36
C GLU A 42 -27.94 -52.34 -55.83
N ALA A 43 -28.01 -53.47 -55.12
CA ALA A 43 -28.12 -53.46 -53.65
C ALA A 43 -26.90 -52.83 -52.95
N VAL A 44 -25.70 -53.03 -53.50
CA VAL A 44 -24.47 -52.40 -53.01
C VAL A 44 -24.50 -50.90 -53.29
N ALA A 45 -24.89 -50.48 -54.50
CA ALA A 45 -25.01 -49.08 -54.87
C ALA A 45 -26.03 -48.34 -53.98
N GLU A 46 -27.18 -48.95 -53.68
CA GLU A 46 -28.17 -48.40 -52.75
C GLU A 46 -27.59 -48.24 -51.34
N ARG A 47 -26.89 -49.28 -50.84
CA ARG A 47 -26.27 -49.24 -49.50
C ARG A 47 -25.18 -48.18 -49.42
N GLU A 48 -24.32 -48.05 -50.44
CA GLU A 48 -23.29 -47.02 -50.50
C GLU A 48 -23.90 -45.63 -50.55
N ALA A 49 -24.98 -45.42 -51.33
CA ALA A 49 -25.69 -44.15 -51.36
C ALA A 49 -26.30 -43.79 -50.00
N GLN A 50 -26.88 -44.76 -49.28
CA GLN A 50 -27.39 -44.57 -47.92
C GLN A 50 -26.27 -44.25 -46.91
N LEU A 51 -25.13 -44.93 -47.01
CA LEU A 51 -23.97 -44.68 -46.15
C LEU A 51 -23.40 -43.28 -46.39
N ARG A 52 -23.24 -42.85 -47.65
CA ARG A 52 -22.78 -41.49 -47.98
C ARG A 52 -23.72 -40.42 -47.43
N LYS A 53 -25.03 -40.62 -47.52
CA LYS A 53 -26.02 -39.70 -46.90
C LYS A 53 -25.88 -39.64 -45.38
N ARG A 54 -25.64 -40.78 -44.72
CA ARG A 54 -25.40 -40.83 -43.27
C ARG A 54 -24.10 -40.15 -42.89
N GLU A 55 -23.03 -40.34 -43.64
CA GLU A 55 -21.74 -39.69 -43.42
C GLU A 55 -21.86 -38.17 -43.55
N GLN A 56 -22.57 -37.68 -44.57
CA GLN A 56 -22.87 -36.25 -44.74
C GLN A 56 -23.69 -35.71 -43.56
N ALA A 57 -24.77 -36.38 -43.17
CA ALA A 57 -25.59 -35.96 -42.03
C ALA A 57 -24.80 -35.93 -40.71
N VAL A 58 -23.89 -36.90 -40.49
CA VAL A 58 -23.02 -36.92 -39.32
C VAL A 58 -21.99 -35.80 -39.38
N ALA A 59 -21.42 -35.50 -40.54
CA ALA A 59 -20.48 -34.39 -40.72
C ALA A 59 -21.16 -33.03 -40.42
N GLU A 60 -22.35 -32.80 -40.97
CA GLU A 60 -23.14 -31.60 -40.69
C GLU A 60 -23.53 -31.49 -39.21
N ALA A 61 -23.95 -32.60 -38.59
CA ALA A 61 -24.27 -32.62 -37.16
C ALA A 61 -23.04 -32.33 -36.28
N ARG A 62 -21.85 -32.83 -36.67
CA ARG A 62 -20.59 -32.53 -35.97
C ARG A 62 -20.23 -31.05 -36.07
N GLN A 63 -20.30 -30.47 -37.26
CA GLN A 63 -20.06 -29.04 -37.46
C GLN A 63 -21.05 -28.20 -36.63
N GLY A 64 -22.34 -28.53 -36.64
CA GLY A 64 -23.33 -27.83 -35.82
C GLY A 64 -23.07 -27.94 -34.32
N ILE A 65 -22.54 -29.07 -33.83
CA ILE A 65 -22.11 -29.22 -32.43
C ILE A 65 -20.86 -28.38 -32.16
N GLU A 66 -19.87 -28.39 -33.05
CA GLU A 66 -18.64 -27.60 -32.93
C GLU A 66 -18.97 -26.10 -32.84
N ASP A 67 -19.84 -25.59 -33.72
CA ASP A 67 -20.29 -24.20 -33.70
C ASP A 67 -21.02 -23.85 -32.39
N GLN A 68 -21.93 -24.72 -31.92
CA GLN A 68 -22.63 -24.51 -30.65
C GLN A 68 -21.69 -24.52 -29.45
N VAL A 69 -20.70 -25.41 -29.46
CA VAL A 69 -19.67 -25.49 -28.42
C VAL A 69 -18.80 -24.24 -28.45
N GLU A 70 -18.41 -23.75 -29.63
CA GLU A 70 -17.61 -22.54 -29.76
C GLU A 70 -18.34 -21.31 -29.20
N VAL A 71 -19.61 -21.12 -29.57
CA VAL A 71 -20.45 -20.04 -29.02
C VAL A 71 -20.57 -20.13 -27.50
N ARG A 72 -20.86 -21.32 -26.95
CA ARG A 72 -20.95 -21.52 -25.50
C ARG A 72 -19.63 -21.25 -24.79
N ILE A 73 -18.50 -21.70 -25.35
CA ILE A 73 -17.17 -21.44 -24.79
C ILE A 73 -16.88 -19.94 -24.80
N GLN A 74 -17.20 -19.22 -25.87
CA GLN A 74 -16.99 -17.77 -25.94
C GLN A 74 -17.80 -17.04 -24.87
N ASP A 75 -19.07 -17.41 -24.65
CA ASP A 75 -19.91 -16.79 -23.63
C ASP A 75 -19.46 -17.13 -22.21
N GLU A 76 -19.10 -18.39 -21.94
CA GLU A 76 -18.56 -18.77 -20.63
C GLU A 76 -17.21 -18.09 -20.36
N ARG A 77 -16.33 -17.95 -21.36
CA ARG A 77 -15.08 -17.19 -21.21
C ARG A 77 -15.35 -15.72 -20.85
N LYS A 78 -16.35 -15.08 -21.45
CA LYS A 78 -16.76 -13.71 -21.08
C LYS A 78 -17.28 -13.64 -19.64
N LYS A 79 -18.12 -14.59 -19.23
CA LYS A 79 -18.64 -14.66 -17.85
C LYS A 79 -17.51 -14.87 -16.83
N ILE A 80 -16.59 -15.79 -17.11
CA ILE A 80 -15.42 -16.05 -16.25
C ILE A 80 -14.56 -14.79 -16.16
N ALA A 81 -14.24 -14.14 -17.28
CA ALA A 81 -13.45 -12.90 -17.28
C ALA A 81 -14.12 -11.79 -16.45
N GLN A 82 -15.44 -11.63 -16.56
CA GLN A 82 -16.19 -10.65 -15.75
C GLN A 82 -16.22 -11.03 -14.26
N ALA A 83 -16.40 -12.30 -13.94
CA ALA A 83 -16.40 -12.78 -12.56
C ALA A 83 -15.03 -12.60 -11.90
N GLU A 84 -13.95 -12.97 -12.59
CA GLU A 84 -12.59 -12.79 -12.12
C GLU A 84 -12.22 -11.30 -11.98
N ALA A 85 -12.61 -10.45 -12.94
CA ALA A 85 -12.43 -9.00 -12.81
C ALA A 85 -13.18 -8.42 -11.60
N ARG A 86 -14.39 -8.91 -11.30
CA ARG A 86 -15.15 -8.50 -10.12
C ARG A 86 -14.49 -8.98 -8.82
N LYS A 87 -14.06 -10.24 -8.77
CA LYS A 87 -13.33 -10.79 -7.60
C LYS A 87 -12.04 -10.04 -7.34
N ALA A 88 -11.24 -9.79 -8.38
CA ALA A 88 -10.00 -9.03 -8.28
C ALA A 88 -10.23 -7.61 -7.74
N ARG A 89 -11.27 -6.91 -8.24
CA ARG A 89 -11.66 -5.60 -7.72
C ARG A 89 -12.07 -5.63 -6.25
N LEU A 90 -12.85 -6.63 -5.84
CA LEU A 90 -13.30 -6.77 -4.45
C LEU A 90 -12.14 -7.08 -3.51
N ALA A 91 -11.21 -7.96 -3.92
CA ALA A 91 -10.01 -8.26 -3.14
C ALA A 91 -9.15 -7.00 -2.95
N LEU A 92 -8.88 -6.27 -4.05
CA LEU A 92 -8.12 -5.02 -3.99
C LEU A 92 -8.83 -3.92 -3.21
N ALA A 93 -10.16 -3.85 -3.23
CA ALA A 93 -10.92 -2.86 -2.47
C ALA A 93 -10.72 -3.03 -0.96
N GLY A 94 -10.72 -4.28 -0.46
CA GLY A 94 -10.46 -4.57 0.96
C GLY A 94 -9.06 -4.11 1.39
N ASP A 95 -8.04 -4.46 0.61
CA ASP A 95 -6.65 -4.06 0.88
C ASP A 95 -6.49 -2.54 0.85
N LEU A 96 -7.15 -1.85 -0.10
CA LEU A 96 -7.13 -0.40 -0.19
C LEU A 96 -7.84 0.26 0.99
N ASP A 97 -9.00 -0.25 1.42
CA ASP A 97 -9.72 0.27 2.58
C ASP A 97 -8.91 0.11 3.87
N GLU A 98 -8.22 -1.01 4.05
CA GLU A 98 -7.31 -1.24 5.17
C GLU A 98 -6.14 -0.25 5.13
N LYS A 99 -5.50 -0.07 3.97
CA LYS A 99 -4.41 0.91 3.80
C LYS A 99 -4.87 2.35 4.02
N ILE A 100 -6.08 2.71 3.63
CA ILE A 100 -6.65 4.03 3.91
C ILE A 100 -6.82 4.23 5.41
N ARG A 101 -7.32 3.23 6.14
CA ARG A 101 -7.44 3.29 7.60
C ARG A 101 -6.09 3.44 8.29
N GLU A 102 -5.11 2.62 7.92
CA GLU A 102 -3.73 2.73 8.42
C GLU A 102 -3.15 4.13 8.17
N LEU A 103 -3.34 4.69 6.97
CA LEU A 103 -2.87 6.04 6.64
C LEU A 103 -3.56 7.10 7.49
N THR A 104 -4.87 7.00 7.72
CA THR A 104 -5.59 7.94 8.58
C THR A 104 -5.12 7.88 10.03
N GLU A 105 -4.94 6.67 10.58
CA GLU A 105 -4.43 6.48 11.95
C GLU A 105 -3.02 7.04 12.10
N LEU A 106 -2.13 6.76 11.15
CA LEU A 106 -0.76 7.30 11.15
C LEU A 106 -0.75 8.83 11.05
N GLN A 107 -1.63 9.42 10.24
CA GLN A 107 -1.78 10.89 10.16
C GLN A 107 -2.27 11.50 11.48
N GLU A 108 -3.20 10.85 12.17
CA GLU A 108 -3.67 11.30 13.49
C GLU A 108 -2.56 11.22 14.53
N VAL A 109 -1.81 10.12 14.57
CA VAL A 109 -0.66 9.97 15.46
C VAL A 109 0.39 11.04 15.17
N LEU A 110 0.72 11.31 13.91
CA LEU A 110 1.66 12.38 13.55
C LEU A 110 1.18 13.75 14.03
N LYS A 111 -0.09 14.09 13.79
CA LYS A 111 -0.68 15.36 14.28
C LYS A 111 -0.58 15.49 15.79
N GLU A 112 -0.85 14.42 16.53
CA GLU A 112 -0.74 14.42 17.98
C GLU A 112 0.71 14.61 18.44
N ARG A 113 1.67 13.98 17.75
CA ARG A 113 3.10 14.13 18.04
C ARG A 113 3.61 15.52 17.74
N ASP A 114 3.21 16.11 16.62
CA ASP A 114 3.57 17.48 16.26
C ASP A 114 3.03 18.49 17.27
N ARG A 115 1.78 18.29 17.73
CA ARG A 115 1.20 19.11 18.80
C ARG A 115 2.01 18.98 20.10
N LYS A 116 2.31 17.76 20.54
CA LYS A 116 3.12 17.53 21.75
C LYS A 116 4.52 18.13 21.63
N LEU A 117 5.12 18.05 20.45
CA LEU A 117 6.42 18.63 20.16
C LEU A 117 6.37 20.16 20.26
N ALA A 118 5.36 20.79 19.67
CA ALA A 118 5.16 22.23 19.74
C ALA A 118 4.93 22.70 21.18
N GLU A 119 4.08 21.99 21.94
CA GLU A 119 3.84 22.27 23.37
C GLU A 119 5.14 22.15 24.19
N ALA A 120 5.95 21.11 23.95
CA ALA A 120 7.23 20.93 24.63
C ALA A 120 8.25 22.02 24.27
N GLN A 121 8.34 22.41 23.00
CA GLN A 121 9.21 23.48 22.53
C GLN A 121 8.81 24.84 23.14
N GLN A 122 7.52 25.12 23.22
CA GLN A 122 7.01 26.35 23.82
C GLN A 122 7.29 26.37 25.33
N ALA A 123 7.02 25.27 26.03
CA ALA A 123 7.35 25.14 27.45
C ALA A 123 8.86 25.34 27.72
N GLN A 124 9.72 24.78 26.86
CA GLN A 124 11.17 24.98 26.96
C GLN A 124 11.56 26.45 26.75
N ALA A 125 10.99 27.12 25.75
CA ALA A 125 11.25 28.54 25.51
C ALA A 125 10.81 29.41 26.69
N ASP A 126 9.64 29.13 27.26
CA ASP A 126 9.10 29.86 28.41
C ASP A 126 9.93 29.64 29.68
N LEU A 127 10.44 28.42 29.90
CA LEU A 127 11.37 28.15 31.00
C LEU A 127 12.67 28.93 30.86
N ILE A 128 13.26 29.00 29.66
CA ILE A 128 14.48 29.78 29.41
C ILE A 128 14.24 31.27 29.64
N ARG A 129 13.08 31.80 29.21
CA ARG A 129 12.71 33.21 29.46
C ARG A 129 12.59 33.51 30.94
N LYS A 130 11.81 32.70 31.66
CA LYS A 130 11.66 32.85 33.12
C LYS A 130 12.99 32.72 33.86
N GLN A 131 13.87 31.83 33.43
CA GLN A 131 15.18 31.69 34.03
C GLN A 131 16.02 32.97 33.86
N ARG A 132 16.04 33.56 32.66
CA ARG A 132 16.71 34.84 32.42
C ARG A 132 16.12 35.98 33.25
N GLU A 133 14.79 36.09 33.28
CA GLU A 133 14.09 37.11 34.10
C GLU A 133 14.43 36.97 35.59
N LEU A 134 14.47 35.74 36.11
CA LEU A 134 14.85 35.47 37.50
C LEU A 134 16.31 35.80 37.78
N ASP A 135 17.22 35.46 36.85
CA ASP A 135 18.65 35.76 37.00
C ASP A 135 18.90 37.27 36.95
N ASP A 136 18.22 38.00 36.06
CA ASP A 136 18.31 39.47 35.99
C ASP A 136 17.72 40.13 37.23
N ALA A 137 16.55 39.68 37.71
CA ALA A 137 15.94 40.18 38.95
C ALA A 137 16.82 39.91 40.18
N ARG A 138 17.51 38.75 40.23
CA ARG A 138 18.48 38.44 41.29
C ARG A 138 19.64 39.42 41.28
N ARG A 139 20.25 39.69 40.12
CA ARG A 139 21.35 40.65 39.99
C ARG A 139 20.93 42.07 40.38
N GLU A 140 19.74 42.50 39.97
CA GLU A 140 19.22 43.83 40.34
C GLU A 140 18.96 43.93 41.85
N LEU A 141 18.45 42.87 42.47
CA LEU A 141 18.24 42.79 43.91
C LEU A 141 19.58 42.83 44.67
N GLU A 142 20.57 42.03 44.26
CA GLU A 142 21.93 42.04 44.81
C GLU A 142 22.53 43.45 44.72
N LEU A 143 22.47 44.10 43.55
CA LEU A 143 22.97 45.46 43.36
C LEU A 143 22.22 46.49 44.24
N THR A 144 20.91 46.34 44.40
CA THR A 144 20.11 47.24 45.25
C THR A 144 20.44 47.06 46.72
N VAL A 145 20.66 45.81 47.16
CA VAL A 145 21.12 45.52 48.52
C VAL A 145 22.50 46.11 48.75
N GLU A 146 23.45 45.91 47.84
CA GLU A 146 24.79 46.51 47.92
C GLU A 146 24.73 48.03 48.00
N LYS A 147 23.95 48.70 47.14
CA LYS A 147 23.75 50.16 47.19
C LYS A 147 23.15 50.62 48.51
N LYS A 148 22.16 49.91 49.05
CA LYS A 148 21.56 50.24 50.36
C LYS A 148 22.54 50.06 51.51
N VAL A 149 23.36 49.00 51.47
CA VAL A 149 24.40 48.76 52.46
C VAL A 149 25.48 49.84 52.38
N GLN A 150 25.95 50.20 51.17
CA GLN A 150 26.90 51.29 50.97
C GLN A 150 26.35 52.63 51.48
N ALA A 151 25.13 53.00 51.09
CA ALA A 151 24.47 54.22 51.57
C ALA A 151 24.31 54.22 53.10
N GLY A 152 23.96 53.08 53.71
CA GLY A 152 23.88 52.93 55.16
C GLY A 152 25.24 53.08 55.85
N LEU A 153 26.31 52.52 55.27
CA LEU A 153 27.68 52.67 55.76
C LEU A 153 28.17 54.12 55.64
N GLU A 154 27.88 54.80 54.53
CA GLU A 154 28.19 56.22 54.33
C GLU A 154 27.46 57.11 55.33
N ALA A 155 26.15 56.89 55.53
CA ALA A 155 25.36 57.60 56.52
C ALA A 155 25.91 57.38 57.95
N THR A 156 26.29 56.14 58.28
CA THR A 156 26.91 55.83 59.58
C THR A 156 28.28 56.51 59.72
N ARG A 157 29.11 56.54 58.69
CA ARG A 157 30.41 57.23 58.70
C ARG A 157 30.23 58.73 58.89
N GLU A 158 29.30 59.35 58.19
CA GLU A 158 29.00 60.77 58.33
C GLU A 158 28.48 61.08 59.73
N GLN A 159 27.54 60.28 60.24
CA GLN A 159 27.03 60.44 61.60
C GLN A 159 28.15 60.30 62.63
N THR A 160 29.01 59.29 62.50
CA THR A 160 30.18 59.15 63.39
C THR A 160 31.11 60.36 63.30
N ARG A 161 31.34 60.91 62.09
CA ARG A 161 32.16 62.12 61.90
C ARG A 161 31.55 63.31 62.64
N VAL A 162 30.28 63.61 62.40
CA VAL A 162 29.55 64.69 63.07
C VAL A 162 29.57 64.50 64.59
N GLU A 163 29.27 63.30 65.10
CA GLU A 163 29.31 63.01 66.53
C GLU A 163 30.71 63.19 67.13
N THR A 164 31.78 62.84 66.40
CA THR A 164 33.16 63.09 66.86
C THR A 164 33.51 64.57 66.84
N GLU A 165 33.11 65.33 65.81
CA GLU A 165 33.32 66.77 65.73
C GLU A 165 32.58 67.49 66.85
N ASP A 166 31.33 67.11 67.12
CA ASP A 166 30.53 67.66 68.21
C ASP A 166 31.13 67.32 69.58
N ARG A 167 31.60 66.08 69.78
CA ARG A 167 32.34 65.71 71.00
C ARG A 167 33.62 66.55 71.16
N MET A 168 34.39 66.78 70.09
CA MET A 168 35.57 67.63 70.15
C MET A 168 35.21 69.09 70.44
N ARG A 169 34.18 69.64 69.79
CA ARG A 169 33.67 71.00 70.05
C ARG A 169 33.26 71.17 71.50
N GLN A 170 32.51 70.21 72.05
CA GLN A 170 32.15 70.20 73.47
C GLN A 170 33.39 70.17 74.38
N ALA A 171 34.38 69.33 74.06
CA ALA A 171 35.62 69.26 74.83
C ALA A 171 36.43 70.57 74.77
N VAL A 172 36.49 71.23 73.60
CA VAL A 172 37.14 72.55 73.44
C VAL A 172 36.38 73.61 74.22
N ALA A 173 35.05 73.68 74.11
CA ALA A 173 34.22 74.64 74.84
C ALA A 173 34.36 74.47 76.37
N GLN A 174 34.41 73.23 76.87
CA GLN A 174 34.69 72.95 78.28
C GLN A 174 36.09 73.43 78.69
N ARG A 175 37.11 73.20 77.85
CA ARG A 175 38.47 73.70 78.09
C ARG A 175 38.53 75.23 78.06
N GLU A 176 37.85 75.89 77.14
CA GLU A 176 37.76 77.35 77.07
C GLU A 176 37.04 77.95 78.28
N GLN A 177 35.94 77.36 78.74
CA GLN A 177 35.29 77.75 79.99
C GLN A 177 36.25 77.61 81.18
N THR A 178 37.03 76.52 81.21
CA THR A 178 38.06 76.31 82.24
C THR A 178 39.13 77.39 82.17
N ILE A 179 39.64 77.71 80.97
CA ILE A 179 40.63 78.77 80.74
C ILE A 179 40.06 80.14 81.15
N GLN A 180 38.83 80.47 80.76
CA GLN A 180 38.19 81.73 81.16
C GLN A 180 38.00 81.82 82.67
N SER A 181 37.63 80.71 83.32
CA SER A 181 37.53 80.66 84.79
C SER A 181 38.89 80.90 85.46
N MET A 182 39.96 80.32 84.91
CA MET A 182 41.33 80.52 85.36
C MET A 182 41.81 81.96 85.08
N GLN A 183 41.48 82.54 83.93
CA GLN A 183 41.81 83.93 83.58
C GLN A 183 41.11 84.92 84.52
N ARG A 184 39.83 84.70 84.84
CA ARG A 184 39.11 85.49 85.86
C ARG A 184 39.78 85.38 87.23
N GLN A 185 40.19 84.18 87.63
CA GLN A 185 40.98 83.99 88.86
C GLN A 185 42.31 84.77 88.82
N ILE A 186 43.00 84.81 87.67
CA ILE A 186 44.24 85.60 87.50
C ILE A 186 43.96 87.11 87.54
N GLU A 187 42.87 87.59 86.95
CA GLU A 187 42.46 89.00 87.01
C GLU A 187 42.05 89.44 88.41
N ASP A 188 41.32 88.60 89.15
CA ASP A 188 40.97 88.85 90.55
C ASP A 188 42.20 88.83 91.46
N LEU A 189 43.20 87.99 91.17
CA LEU A 189 44.50 88.02 91.84
C LEU A 189 45.30 89.29 91.50
N LYS A 190 45.21 89.81 90.28
CA LYS A 190 45.84 91.07 89.86
C LYS A 190 45.17 92.33 90.43
N ARG A 191 43.86 92.30 90.72
CA ARG A 191 43.12 93.43 91.34
C ARG A 191 43.29 93.54 92.86
N LYS A 192 43.84 92.50 93.50
CA LYS A 192 44.12 92.46 94.95
C LYS A 192 45.60 92.73 95.29
N ALA A 193 46.40 93.11 94.31
CA ALA A 193 47.77 93.64 94.45
C ALA A 193 47.77 95.11 94.02
#